data_AF-A0AAV2R4V5-F1
#
_entry.id   AF-A0AAV2R4V5-F1
#
_cell.length_a   1.000
_cell.length_b   1.000
_cell.length_c   1.000
_cell.angle_alpha   90.00
_cell.angle_beta   90.00
_cell.angle_gamma   90.00
#
_symmetry.space_group_name_H-M   'P 1'
#
loop_
_entity.id
_entity.type
_entity.pdbx_description
1 polymer ?
#
loop_
_entity_poly.entity_id
_entity_poly.type
_entity_poly.pdbx_seq_one_letter_code
_entity_poly.pdbx_strand_id
1 'polypeptide(L)'
;VRHRLNDDWAYGNDPDARPWDFQAEECALRACVDRFNSRRYNSNAVRDPDFEPLDNCWTSVLGRQVELTEEFKHHYEIWLQQEVFSASVDWDQLLCTNVS
;
A
#
# COMPACT_ATOMS: atom_id res chain seq x y z
N VAL A 1 -18.61 -23.39 9.28
CA VAL A 1 -18.26 -22.83 7.95
C VAL A 1 -17.55 -23.93 7.17
N ARG A 2 -18.08 -24.36 6.02
CA ARG A 2 -17.48 -25.43 5.20
C ARG A 2 -16.81 -24.76 3.98
N HIS A 3 -15.49 -24.83 3.87
CA HIS A 3 -14.80 -24.51 2.63
C HIS A 3 -15.12 -25.63 1.63
N ARG A 4 -15.96 -25.35 0.63
CA ARG A 4 -16.17 -26.28 -0.48
C ARG A 4 -14.96 -26.15 -1.41
N LEU A 5 -14.43 -27.28 -1.88
CA LEU A 5 -13.29 -27.36 -2.81
C LEU A 5 -13.54 -26.69 -4.18
N ASN A 6 -14.74 -26.19 -4.44
CA ASN A 6 -15.13 -25.47 -5.66
C ASN A 6 -15.57 -24.03 -5.36
N ASP A 7 -15.24 -23.49 -4.20
CA ASP A 7 -15.59 -22.10 -3.83
C ASP A 7 -14.54 -21.14 -4.39
N ASP A 8 -14.39 -21.17 -5.72
CA ASP A 8 -13.57 -20.25 -6.49
C ASP A 8 -14.41 -19.00 -6.80
N TRP A 9 -14.55 -18.15 -5.79
CA TRP A 9 -15.10 -16.78 -5.76
C TRP A 9 -14.84 -15.84 -6.96
N ALA A 10 -14.08 -16.24 -7.98
CA ALA A 10 -13.79 -15.42 -9.16
C ALA A 10 -14.19 -16.06 -10.50
N TYR A 11 -14.42 -17.36 -10.55
CA TYR A 11 -14.83 -18.05 -11.77
C TYR A 11 -15.94 -19.01 -11.40
N GLY A 12 -17.18 -18.61 -11.69
CA GLY A 12 -18.24 -19.59 -11.79
C GLY A 12 -17.74 -20.67 -12.75
N ASN A 13 -17.70 -21.92 -12.29
CA ASN A 13 -17.45 -23.08 -13.14
C ASN A 13 -18.48 -23.03 -14.27
N ASP A 14 -18.17 -22.33 -15.35
CA ASP A 14 -18.89 -22.40 -16.61
C ASP A 14 -18.29 -23.60 -17.33
N PRO A 15 -18.95 -24.77 -17.27
CA PRO A 15 -18.41 -25.99 -17.86
C PRO A 15 -18.27 -25.90 -19.38
N ASP A 16 -18.88 -24.89 -20.01
CA ASP A 16 -18.84 -24.65 -21.45
C ASP A 16 -17.84 -23.56 -21.85
N ALA A 17 -17.23 -22.86 -20.88
CA ALA A 17 -16.26 -21.82 -21.18
C ALA A 17 -14.99 -22.42 -21.77
N ARG A 18 -14.64 -21.96 -22.96
CA ARG A 18 -13.49 -22.45 -23.71
C ARG A 18 -12.27 -21.56 -23.47
N PRO A 19 -11.05 -22.11 -23.55
CA PRO A 19 -9.83 -21.34 -23.28
C PRO A 19 -9.65 -20.05 -24.10
N TRP A 20 -10.31 -19.94 -25.26
CA TRP A 20 -10.26 -18.75 -26.10
C TRP A 20 -11.33 -17.71 -25.81
N ASP A 21 -12.36 -18.05 -25.03
CA ASP A 21 -13.46 -17.14 -24.71
C ASP A 21 -13.00 -15.98 -23.81
N PHE A 22 -11.81 -16.10 -23.19
CA PHE A 22 -11.22 -15.08 -22.31
C PHE A 22 -9.91 -14.50 -22.85
N GLN A 23 -9.48 -14.85 -24.06
CA GLN A 23 -8.18 -14.41 -24.59
C GLN A 23 -8.07 -12.89 -24.70
N ALA A 24 -9.17 -12.22 -25.03
CA ALA A 24 -9.19 -10.76 -25.14
C ALA A 24 -9.03 -10.12 -23.75
N GLU A 25 -9.78 -10.60 -22.77
CA GLU A 25 -9.76 -10.15 -21.37
C GLU A 25 -8.41 -10.45 -20.72
N GLU A 26 -7.88 -11.66 -20.88
CA GLU A 26 -6.55 -12.04 -20.38
C GLU A 26 -5.44 -11.21 -21.00
N CYS A 27 -5.52 -10.93 -22.32
CA CYS A 27 -4.56 -10.07 -23.00
C CYS A 27 -4.63 -8.63 -22.48
N ALA A 28 -5.84 -8.08 -22.32
CA ALA A 28 -6.06 -6.75 -21.76
C ALA A 28 -5.51 -6.67 -20.33
N LEU A 29 -5.81 -7.67 -19.49
CA LEU A 29 -5.30 -7.77 -18.13
C LEU A 29 -3.77 -7.84 -18.10
N ARG A 30 -3.17 -8.68 -18.95
CA ARG A 30 -1.70 -8.78 -19.08
C ARG A 30 -1.09 -7.43 -19.40
N ALA A 31 -1.64 -6.72 -20.39
CA ALA A 31 -1.16 -5.41 -20.80
C ALA A 31 -1.29 -4.38 -19.67
N CYS A 32 -2.39 -4.40 -18.91
CA CYS A 32 -2.57 -3.54 -17.74
C CYS A 32 -1.54 -3.82 -16.64
N VAL A 33 -1.28 -5.10 -16.33
CA VAL A 33 -0.28 -5.51 -15.34
C VAL A 33 1.12 -5.11 -15.77
N ASP A 34 1.49 -5.36 -17.03
CA ASP A 34 2.81 -4.99 -17.57
C ASP A 34 3.01 -3.48 -17.54
N ARG A 35 1.98 -2.70 -17.86
CA ARG A 35 2.00 -1.23 -17.77
C ARG A 35 2.20 -0.77 -16.33
N PHE A 36 1.50 -1.37 -15.37
CA PHE A 36 1.66 -1.08 -13.95
C PHE A 36 3.07 -1.39 -13.47
N ASN A 37 3.58 -2.59 -13.77
CA ASN A 37 4.90 -3.04 -13.35
C ASN A 37 6.00 -2.16 -13.94
N SER A 38 5.89 -1.85 -15.22
CA SER A 38 6.81 -0.95 -15.90
C SER A 38 6.84 0.40 -15.21
N ARG A 39 5.68 1.00 -14.91
CA ARG A 39 5.63 2.28 -14.18
C ARG A 39 6.22 2.20 -12.78
N ARG A 40 5.97 1.11 -12.03
CA ARG A 40 6.27 1.04 -10.60
C ARG A 40 7.69 0.55 -10.28
N TYR A 41 8.23 -0.35 -11.10
CA TYR A 41 9.48 -1.06 -10.83
C TYR A 41 10.60 -0.78 -11.83
N ASN A 42 10.30 -0.22 -13.01
CA ASN A 42 11.35 0.20 -13.93
C ASN A 42 11.84 1.61 -13.54
N SER A 43 13.05 1.69 -13.00
CA SER A 43 13.68 2.95 -12.58
C SER A 43 13.86 3.98 -13.70
N ASN A 44 13.83 3.53 -14.96
CA ASN A 44 13.96 4.37 -16.15
C ASN A 44 12.62 4.66 -16.85
N ALA A 45 11.49 4.22 -16.30
CA ALA A 45 10.19 4.52 -16.87
C ALA A 45 9.83 6.00 -16.68
N VAL A 46 9.12 6.55 -17.67
CA VAL A 46 8.49 7.87 -17.55
C VAL A 46 7.47 7.79 -16.42
N ARG A 47 7.68 8.60 -15.38
CA ARG A 47 6.76 8.73 -14.26
C ARG A 47 5.50 9.44 -14.74
N ASP A 48 4.37 8.78 -14.55
CA ASP A 48 3.06 9.33 -14.85
C ASP A 48 2.54 10.03 -13.57
N PRO A 49 2.38 11.37 -13.56
CA PRO A 49 2.00 12.13 -12.37
C PRO A 49 0.70 11.64 -11.72
N ASP A 50 -0.24 11.16 -12.53
CA ASP A 50 -1.55 10.68 -12.05
C ASP A 50 -1.44 9.37 -11.25
N PHE A 51 -0.28 8.71 -11.29
CA PHE A 51 -0.04 7.43 -10.63
C PHE A 51 1.22 7.43 -9.75
N GLU A 52 1.75 8.60 -9.41
CA GLU A 52 2.74 8.71 -8.34
C GLU A 52 2.08 8.39 -6.99
N PRO A 53 2.83 7.78 -6.05
CA PRO A 53 2.31 7.57 -4.70
C PRO A 53 1.89 8.90 -4.09
N LEU A 54 0.67 8.95 -3.58
CA LEU A 54 0.18 10.11 -2.84
C LEU A 54 1.02 10.31 -1.59
N ASP A 55 1.33 11.57 -1.32
CA ASP A 55 1.97 11.96 -0.08
C ASP A 55 0.95 11.91 1.07
N ASN A 56 0.96 10.82 1.81
CA ASN A 56 0.10 10.63 2.97
C ASN A 56 0.74 11.17 4.26
N CYS A 57 1.91 11.81 4.17
CA CYS A 57 2.56 12.37 5.34
C CYS A 57 1.84 13.68 5.72
N TRP A 58 1.11 13.67 6.84
CA TRP A 58 0.35 14.83 7.29
C TRP A 58 1.20 16.10 7.45
N THR A 59 2.48 15.96 7.82
CA THR A 59 3.42 17.10 7.90
C THR A 59 3.73 17.67 6.52
N SER A 60 3.81 16.81 5.50
CA SER A 60 4.07 17.21 4.12
C SER A 60 2.83 17.82 3.44
N VAL A 61 1.64 17.24 3.67
CA VAL A 61 0.35 17.80 3.20
C VAL A 61 0.09 19.20 3.76
N LEU A 62 0.51 19.47 5.00
CA LEU A 62 0.42 20.79 5.63
C LEU A 62 1.59 21.73 5.27
N GLY A 63 2.49 21.30 4.37
CA GLY A 63 3.66 22.08 3.93
C GLY A 63 4.68 22.37 5.04
N ARG A 64 4.62 21.63 6.15
CA ARG A 64 5.50 21.84 7.31
C ARG A 64 6.63 20.82 7.27
N GLN A 65 7.71 21.18 6.59
CA GLN A 65 8.95 20.42 6.65
C GLN A 65 9.55 20.57 8.07
N VAL A 66 9.43 19.53 8.89
CA VAL A 66 10.05 19.50 10.22
C VAL A 66 11.49 19.00 10.05
N GLU A 67 12.44 19.92 10.03
CA GLU A 67 13.86 19.56 10.08
C GLU A 67 14.22 19.13 11.50
N LEU A 68 14.71 17.89 11.62
CA LEU A 68 15.25 17.39 12.88
C LEU A 68 16.62 18.04 13.14
N THR A 69 16.86 18.47 14.37
CA THR A 69 18.16 19.03 14.76
C THR A 69 19.25 17.96 14.76
N GLU A 70 20.51 18.36 14.57
CA GLU A 70 21.65 17.43 14.56
C GLU A 70 21.83 16.74 15.92
N GLU A 71 21.53 17.43 17.01
CA GLU A 71 21.53 16.83 18.36
C GLU A 71 20.49 15.73 18.47
N PHE A 72 19.30 15.92 17.91
CA PHE A 72 18.25 14.91 17.92
C PHE A 72 18.63 13.70 17.07
N LYS A 73 19.21 13.93 15.88
CA LYS A 73 19.69 12.84 15.01
C LYS A 73 20.76 12.00 15.70
N HIS A 74 21.69 12.63 16.43
CA HIS A 74 22.75 11.92 17.14
C HIS A 74 22.24 11.04 18.28
N HIS A 75 21.19 11.49 18.99
CA HIS A 75 20.62 10.79 20.13
C HIS A 75 19.33 10.02 19.82
N TYR A 76 18.99 9.87 18.53
CA TYR A 76 17.74 9.28 18.08
C TYR A 76 17.51 7.88 18.63
N GLU A 77 18.55 7.03 18.61
CA GLU A 77 18.47 5.65 19.10
C GLU A 77 18.15 5.57 20.60
N ILE A 78 18.71 6.50 21.40
CA ILE A 78 18.47 6.56 22.84
C ILE A 78 17.03 7.02 23.11
N TRP A 79 16.60 8.06 22.38
CA TRP A 79 15.21 8.54 22.45
C TRP A 79 14.22 7.43 22.06
N LEU A 80 14.49 6.69 20.98
CA LEU A 80 13.66 5.58 20.53
C LEU A 80 13.51 4.49 21.59
N GLN A 81 14.61 4.11 22.24
CA GLN A 81 14.59 3.12 23.32
C GLN A 81 13.76 3.58 24.52
N GLN A 82 13.91 4.85 24.93
CA GLN A 82 13.27 5.39 26.12
C GLN A 82 11.79 5.76 25.89
N GLU A 83 11.50 6.48 24.83
CA GLU A 83 10.18 7.08 24.60
C GLU A 83 9.27 6.21 23.73
N VAL A 84 9.82 5.34 22.88
CA VAL A 84 9.02 4.50 21.98
C VAL A 84 8.96 3.05 22.48
N PHE A 85 10.11 2.43 22.74
CA PHE A 85 10.15 1.01 23.09
C PHE A 85 9.87 0.72 24.56
N SER A 86 10.34 1.56 25.49
CA SER A 86 10.00 1.38 26.91
C SER A 86 8.66 1.99 27.30
N ALA A 87 8.04 2.79 26.43
CA ALA A 87 6.68 3.25 26.62
C ALA A 87 5.69 2.16 26.19
N SER A 88 4.80 1.74 27.09
CA SER A 88 3.64 0.93 26.72
C SER A 88 2.61 1.84 26.04
N VAL A 89 2.76 2.05 24.74
CA VAL A 89 1.78 2.82 23.96
C VAL A 89 0.52 1.99 23.80
N ASP A 90 -0.58 2.49 24.36
CA ASP A 90 -1.91 1.95 24.12
C ASP A 90 -2.39 2.43 22.74
N TRP A 91 -2.11 1.61 21.72
CA TRP A 91 -2.45 1.92 20.34
C TRP A 91 -3.96 1.97 20.09
N ASP A 92 -4.79 1.36 20.95
CA ASP A 92 -6.25 1.39 20.82
C ASP A 92 -6.80 2.80 21.07
N GLN A 93 -6.16 3.59 21.95
CA GLN A 93 -6.54 4.99 22.18
C GLN A 93 -6.34 5.90 20.97
N LEU A 94 -5.37 5.59 20.10
CA LEU A 94 -5.13 6.36 18.87
C LEU A 94 -6.24 6.14 17.84
N LEU A 95 -6.90 4.97 17.87
CA LEU A 95 -8.05 4.65 17.03
C LEU A 95 -9.37 5.19 17.61
N CYS A 96 -9.40 5.46 18.91
CA CYS A 96 -10.56 6.00 19.62
C CYS A 96 -10.65 7.53 19.59
N THR A 97 -9.98 8.24 18.67
CA THR A 97 -10.11 9.71 18.58
C THR A 97 -11.59 10.11 18.49
N ASN A 98 -12.02 10.82 19.53
CA ASN A 98 -13.39 11.04 19.92
C ASN A 98 -14.29 11.54 18.79
N VAL A 99 -15.41 10.83 18.56
CA VAL A 99 -16.64 11.44 18.07
C VAL A 99 -17.16 12.35 19.19
N SER A 100 -17.20 13.65 18.95
CA SER A 100 -17.95 14.64 19.73
C SER A 100 -18.49 15.70 18.80
#